data_AF-A0A351VL78-F1
#
_entry.id   AF-A0A351VL78-F1
#
_cell.length_a   1.000
_cell.length_b   1.000
_cell.length_c   1.000
_cell.angle_alpha   90.00
_cell.angle_beta   90.00
_cell.angle_gamma   90.00
#
_symmetry.space_group_name_H-M   'P 1'
#
loop_
_entity.id
_entity.type
_entity.pdbx_description
1 polymer ?
#
loop_
_entity_poly.entity_id
_entity_poly.type
_entity_poly.pdbx_seq_one_letter_code
_entity_poly.pdbx_strand_id
1 'polypeptide(L)'
;MNYLLDANIFIEAKRRYYGMDICPGFWDWLDVAQAGGHVSSITLVYDELTDGNDELSTWIKEREGTGWFLDVSDLPTQQEFKQILQNVYSADYSEKAKKDFFEGADPWLIAKAKVMGATVVTHEVFDGYIKRKVPIPNVCKQFGVPCLDTFDLLRKQMASFVLESVDM
;
A
#
# COMPACT_ATOMS: atom_id res chain seq x y z
N MET A 1 -4.16 15.03 -2.86
CA MET A 1 -4.42 14.01 -1.83
C MET A 1 -3.41 12.91 -2.06
N ASN A 2 -2.66 12.50 -1.04
CA ASN A 2 -1.61 11.49 -1.20
C ASN A 2 -2.16 10.13 -0.76
N TYR A 3 -1.80 9.09 -1.52
CA TYR A 3 -2.21 7.72 -1.29
C TYR A 3 -0.97 6.86 -1.09
N LEU A 4 -0.93 6.07 -0.01
CA LEU A 4 0.14 5.11 0.23
C LEU A 4 -0.36 3.69 -0.06
N LEU A 5 0.27 3.07 -1.06
CA LEU A 5 -0.11 1.75 -1.56
C LEU A 5 0.56 0.64 -0.75
N ASP A 6 -0.23 -0.30 -0.27
CA ASP A 6 0.23 -1.60 0.27
C ASP A 6 0.82 -2.47 -0.85
N ALA A 7 1.75 -3.37 -0.51
CA ALA A 7 2.30 -4.38 -1.41
C ALA A 7 1.20 -5.18 -2.13
N ASN A 8 0.09 -5.48 -1.43
CA ASN A 8 -1.00 -6.27 -2.00
C ASN A 8 -1.67 -5.60 -3.22
N ILE A 9 -1.57 -4.27 -3.36
CA ILE A 9 -2.12 -3.53 -4.50
C ILE A 9 -1.41 -3.97 -5.78
N PHE A 10 -0.08 -4.02 -5.74
CA PHE A 10 0.74 -4.41 -6.88
C PHE A 10 0.60 -5.90 -7.20
N ILE A 11 0.63 -6.74 -6.16
CA ILE A 11 0.55 -8.20 -6.30
C ILE A 11 -0.81 -8.62 -6.89
N GLU A 12 -1.92 -8.09 -6.37
CA GLU A 12 -3.26 -8.44 -6.85
C GLU A 12 -3.56 -7.80 -8.20
N ALA A 13 -3.06 -6.59 -8.48
CA ALA A 13 -3.16 -5.97 -9.81
C ALA A 13 -2.56 -6.90 -10.87
N LYS A 14 -1.31 -7.31 -10.70
CA LYS A 14 -0.62 -8.23 -11.61
C LYS A 14 -1.35 -9.57 -11.78
N ARG A 15 -1.91 -10.12 -10.71
CA ARG A 15 -2.55 -11.45 -10.74
C ARG A 15 -3.97 -11.46 -11.30
N ARG A 16 -4.62 -10.29 -11.42
CA ARG A 16 -6.05 -10.20 -11.75
C ARG A 16 -6.33 -9.22 -12.88
N TYR A 17 -7.14 -8.18 -12.60
CA TYR A 17 -7.73 -7.29 -13.59
C TYR A 17 -6.71 -6.40 -14.31
N TYR A 18 -5.53 -6.23 -13.71
CA TYR A 18 -4.49 -5.33 -14.18
C TYR A 18 -3.19 -6.08 -14.47
N GLY A 19 -3.27 -7.30 -15.01
CA GLY A 19 -2.09 -8.06 -15.45
C GLY A 19 -1.20 -7.20 -16.35
N MET A 20 0.11 -7.27 -16.17
CA MET A 20 1.07 -6.34 -16.82
C MET A 20 1.04 -6.45 -18.35
N ASP A 21 0.79 -7.65 -18.85
CA ASP A 21 0.63 -7.98 -20.28
C ASP A 21 -0.75 -7.63 -20.83
N ILE A 22 -1.79 -7.68 -20.00
CA ILE A 22 -3.20 -7.48 -20.39
C ILE A 22 -3.62 -6.01 -20.29
N CYS A 23 -3.16 -5.30 -19.26
CA CYS A 23 -3.58 -3.93 -18.95
C CYS A 23 -2.36 -3.05 -18.58
N PRO A 24 -1.42 -2.84 -19.51
CA PRO A 24 -0.24 -1.99 -19.27
C PRO A 24 -0.61 -0.56 -18.85
N GLY A 25 -1.75 -0.04 -19.33
CA GLY A 25 -2.25 1.29 -18.97
C GLY A 25 -2.44 1.51 -17.46
N PHE A 26 -2.72 0.46 -16.67
CA PHE A 26 -2.76 0.59 -15.20
C PHE A 26 -1.39 0.90 -14.60
N TRP A 27 -0.35 0.25 -15.12
CA TRP A 27 1.04 0.42 -14.66
C TRP A 27 1.62 1.76 -15.12
N ASP A 28 1.30 2.19 -16.34
CA ASP A 28 1.65 3.53 -16.82
C ASP A 28 0.95 4.61 -15.98
N TRP A 29 -0.32 4.41 -15.64
CA TRP A 29 -1.06 5.33 -14.80
C TRP A 29 -0.47 5.42 -13.39
N LEU A 30 0.02 4.32 -12.82
CA LEU A 30 0.71 4.34 -11.53
C LEU A 30 1.89 5.31 -11.57
N ASP A 31 2.73 5.27 -12.61
CA ASP A 31 3.87 6.18 -12.74
C ASP A 31 3.44 7.63 -12.92
N VAL A 32 2.44 7.88 -13.76
CA VAL A 32 1.89 9.24 -13.96
C VAL A 32 1.32 9.78 -12.65
N ALA A 33 0.59 8.96 -11.90
CA ALA A 33 0.02 9.34 -10.61
C ALA A 33 1.11 9.59 -9.57
N GLN A 34 2.20 8.82 -9.59
CA GLN A 34 3.33 9.03 -8.68
C GLN A 34 4.09 10.31 -9.01
N ALA A 35 4.38 10.55 -10.30
CA ALA A 35 5.03 11.79 -10.76
C ALA A 35 4.18 13.03 -10.43
N GLY A 36 2.86 12.90 -10.42
CA GLY A 36 1.92 13.93 -9.95
C GLY A 36 1.83 14.08 -8.42
N GLY A 37 2.58 13.27 -7.66
CA GLY A 37 2.58 13.26 -6.19
C GLY A 37 1.29 12.70 -5.58
N HIS A 38 0.51 11.93 -6.34
CA HIS A 38 -0.75 11.37 -5.87
C HIS A 38 -0.57 10.02 -5.19
N VAL A 39 0.23 9.13 -5.75
CA VAL A 39 0.48 7.79 -5.17
C VAL A 39 1.94 7.63 -4.80
N SER A 40 2.22 6.88 -3.75
CA SER A 40 3.56 6.42 -3.38
C SER A 40 3.42 5.15 -2.55
N SER A 41 4.55 4.55 -2.17
CA SER A 41 4.59 3.54 -1.11
C SER A 41 5.77 3.82 -0.17
N ILE A 42 6.15 2.88 0.69
CA ILE A 42 7.26 3.02 1.63
C ILE A 42 8.39 2.05 1.30
N THR A 43 9.60 2.33 1.79
CA THR A 43 10.79 1.49 1.55
C THR A 43 10.60 0.04 1.98
N LEU A 44 9.86 -0.25 3.05
CA LEU A 44 9.60 -1.64 3.45
C LEU A 44 8.74 -2.40 2.44
N VAL A 45 7.78 -1.74 1.79
CA VAL A 45 6.98 -2.34 0.71
C VAL A 45 7.86 -2.59 -0.53
N TYR A 46 8.82 -1.71 -0.81
CA TYR A 46 9.83 -1.96 -1.85
C TYR A 46 10.63 -3.23 -1.54
N ASP A 47 11.14 -3.36 -0.32
CA ASP A 47 11.92 -4.53 0.09
C ASP A 47 11.11 -5.84 -0.08
N GLU A 48 9.84 -5.84 0.35
CA GLU A 48 8.93 -6.99 0.17
C GLU A 48 8.69 -7.34 -1.31
N LEU A 49 8.48 -6.33 -2.16
CA LEU A 49 8.17 -6.55 -3.58
C LEU A 49 9.39 -6.91 -4.43
N THR A 50 10.59 -6.55 -3.98
CA THR A 50 11.85 -6.83 -4.69
C THR A 50 12.47 -8.18 -4.38
N ASP A 51 12.05 -8.84 -3.30
CA ASP A 51 12.45 -10.21 -2.94
C ASP A 51 11.94 -11.26 -3.96
N GLY A 52 10.94 -10.89 -4.77
CA GLY A 52 10.47 -11.70 -5.89
C GLY A 52 11.49 -11.85 -7.03
N ASN A 53 11.19 -12.78 -7.95
CA ASN A 53 11.97 -12.99 -9.18
C ASN A 53 11.05 -13.08 -10.40
N ASP A 54 10.22 -12.06 -10.58
CA ASP A 54 9.23 -11.96 -11.64
C ASP A 54 9.15 -10.55 -12.25
N GLU A 55 8.32 -10.36 -13.27
CA GLU A 55 8.13 -9.05 -13.93
C GLU A 55 7.73 -7.91 -12.98
N LEU A 56 7.03 -8.21 -11.87
CA LEU A 56 6.67 -7.18 -10.89
C LEU A 56 7.91 -6.75 -10.11
N SER A 57 8.72 -7.71 -9.66
CA SER A 57 9.98 -7.40 -8.98
C SER A 57 10.93 -6.58 -9.87
N THR A 58 10.98 -6.85 -11.17
CA THR A 58 11.75 -6.05 -12.14
C THR A 58 11.20 -4.63 -12.24
N TRP A 59 9.88 -4.49 -12.45
CA TRP A 59 9.21 -3.20 -12.53
C TRP A 59 9.42 -2.35 -11.27
N ILE A 60 9.37 -2.97 -10.09
CA ILE A 60 9.61 -2.26 -8.82
C ILE A 60 11.07 -1.80 -8.71
N LYS A 61 12.05 -2.64 -9.06
CA LYS A 61 13.49 -2.31 -9.02
C LYS A 61 13.84 -1.12 -9.90
N GLU A 62 13.21 -0.99 -11.07
CA GLU A 62 13.41 0.15 -11.98
C GLU A 62 12.99 1.49 -11.37
N ARG A 63 12.19 1.47 -10.30
CA ARG A 63 11.67 2.67 -9.61
C ARG A 63 12.46 3.04 -8.36
N GLU A 64 13.55 2.33 -8.07
CA GLU A 64 14.46 2.72 -6.98
C GLU A 64 14.99 4.15 -7.19
N GLY A 65 14.98 4.96 -6.13
CA GLY A 65 15.50 6.34 -6.17
C GLY A 65 14.64 7.37 -6.93
N THR A 66 13.49 6.97 -7.51
CA THR A 66 12.59 7.88 -8.26
C THR A 66 11.63 8.69 -7.37
N GLY A 67 11.62 8.41 -6.06
CA GLY A 67 10.65 8.96 -5.12
C GLY A 67 9.36 8.13 -4.99
N TRP A 68 9.25 6.99 -5.67
CA TRP A 68 8.16 6.04 -5.52
C TRP A 68 8.00 5.51 -4.09
N PHE A 69 9.13 5.24 -3.44
CA PHE A 69 9.19 4.63 -2.11
C PHE A 69 9.76 5.61 -1.10
N LEU A 70 8.91 5.98 -0.15
CA LEU A 70 9.21 6.98 0.87
C LEU A 70 9.94 6.34 2.03
N ASP A 71 10.99 7.01 2.48
CA ASP A 71 11.70 6.66 3.70
C ASP A 71 10.81 6.86 4.95
N VAL A 72 11.00 6.01 5.95
CA VAL A 72 10.25 5.99 7.22
C VAL A 72 11.11 6.30 8.44
N SER A 73 12.38 6.67 8.24
CA SER A 73 13.33 6.96 9.32
C SER A 73 13.10 8.31 10.01
N ASP A 74 12.23 9.16 9.45
CA ASP A 74 11.88 10.44 10.04
C ASP A 74 11.25 10.30 11.43
N LEU A 75 11.62 11.21 12.33
CA LEU A 75 11.22 11.14 13.74
C LEU A 75 9.70 11.11 13.95
N PRO A 76 8.87 11.91 13.25
CA PRO A 76 7.42 11.82 13.35
C PRO A 76 6.88 10.42 13.01
N THR A 77 7.35 9.81 11.93
CA THR A 77 6.93 8.46 11.52
C THR A 77 7.33 7.41 12.56
N GLN A 78 8.55 7.51 13.10
CA GLN A 78 9.03 6.64 14.18
C GLN A 78 8.20 6.77 15.47
N GLN A 79 7.69 7.97 15.79
CA GLN A 79 6.84 8.20 16.95
C GLN A 79 5.44 7.59 16.76
N GLU A 80 4.82 7.81 15.60
CA GLU A 80 3.50 7.23 15.30
C GLU A 80 3.56 5.70 15.21
N PHE A 81 4.63 5.15 14.63
CA PHE A 81 4.87 3.71 14.60
C PHE A 81 4.84 3.11 16.02
N LYS A 82 5.54 3.72 16.98
CA LYS A 82 5.54 3.25 18.38
C LYS A 82 4.14 3.28 19.00
N GLN A 83 3.35 4.31 18.73
CA GLN A 83 1.96 4.38 19.22
C GLN A 83 1.09 3.27 18.62
N ILE A 84 1.26 2.99 17.32
CA ILE A 84 0.57 1.90 16.63
C ILE A 84 0.93 0.54 17.24
N LEU A 85 2.22 0.25 17.45
CA LEU A 85 2.65 -1.00 18.07
C LEU A 85 2.07 -1.16 19.48
N GLN A 86 2.11 -0.11 20.31
CA GLN A 86 1.54 -0.13 21.66
C GLN A 86 0.05 -0.43 21.65
N ASN A 87 -0.71 0.21 20.74
CA ASN A 87 -2.13 -0.03 20.61
C ASN A 87 -2.45 -1.48 20.21
N VAL A 88 -1.74 -2.01 19.20
CA VAL A 88 -1.93 -3.39 18.73
C VAL A 88 -1.47 -4.41 19.78
N TYR A 89 -0.43 -4.10 20.55
CA TYR A 89 0.03 -4.95 21.65
C TYR A 89 -1.06 -5.14 22.72
N SER A 90 -1.77 -4.06 23.06
CA SER A 90 -2.89 -4.07 24.01
C SER A 90 -4.22 -4.58 23.43
N ALA A 91 -4.30 -4.80 22.12
CA ALA A 91 -5.52 -5.29 21.47
C ALA A 91 -5.69 -6.82 21.59
N ASP A 92 -6.93 -7.27 21.42
CA ASP A 92 -7.36 -8.69 21.51
C ASP A 92 -7.07 -9.47 20.20
N TYR A 93 -5.83 -9.38 19.74
CA TYR A 93 -5.29 -10.24 18.68
C TYR A 93 -4.48 -11.38 19.28
N SER A 94 -4.32 -12.49 18.55
CA SER A 94 -3.43 -13.56 18.95
C SER A 94 -1.98 -13.07 18.95
N GLU A 95 -1.13 -13.67 19.79
CA GLU A 95 0.29 -13.30 19.86
C GLU A 95 1.01 -13.50 18.51
N LYS A 96 0.61 -14.53 17.73
CA LYS A 96 1.10 -14.70 16.37
C LYS A 96 0.71 -13.53 15.46
N ALA A 97 -0.56 -13.10 15.49
CA ALA A 97 -1.03 -11.99 14.68
C ALA A 97 -0.31 -10.68 15.00
N LYS A 98 -0.07 -10.40 16.29
CA LYS A 98 0.71 -9.24 16.74
C LYS A 98 2.14 -9.30 16.22
N LYS A 99 2.80 -10.46 16.39
CA LYS A 99 4.18 -10.66 15.91
C LYS A 99 4.28 -10.44 14.40
N ASP A 100 3.43 -11.11 13.63
CA ASP A 100 3.43 -11.00 12.16
C ASP A 100 3.23 -9.53 11.72
N PHE A 101 2.32 -8.79 12.38
CA PHE A 101 2.10 -7.37 12.10
C PHE A 101 3.29 -6.50 12.48
N PHE A 102 3.97 -6.76 13.60
CA PHE A 102 5.11 -5.96 14.07
C PHE A 102 6.36 -6.11 13.20
N GLU A 103 6.51 -7.26 12.54
CA GLU A 103 7.64 -7.58 11.67
C GLU A 103 7.43 -7.09 10.23
N GLY A 104 6.20 -6.80 9.81
CA GLY A 104 5.85 -6.41 8.44
C GLY A 104 5.86 -4.90 8.15
N ALA A 105 5.59 -4.54 6.89
CA ALA A 105 5.50 -3.15 6.44
C ALA A 105 4.25 -2.39 6.93
N ASP A 106 3.16 -3.09 7.21
CA ASP A 106 1.85 -2.51 7.57
C ASP A 106 1.87 -1.41 8.65
N PRO A 107 2.46 -1.62 9.86
CA PRO A 107 2.51 -0.57 10.88
C PRO A 107 3.27 0.67 10.42
N TRP A 108 4.32 0.51 9.61
CA TRP A 108 5.09 1.62 9.06
C TRP A 108 4.30 2.39 8.00
N LEU A 109 3.56 1.67 7.15
CA LEU A 109 2.71 2.25 6.11
C LEU A 109 1.64 3.15 6.75
N ILE A 110 0.99 2.66 7.80
CA ILE A 110 -0.04 3.40 8.53
C ILE A 110 0.57 4.60 9.27
N ALA A 111 1.71 4.43 9.92
CA ALA A 111 2.42 5.51 10.61
C ALA A 111 2.77 6.65 9.63
N LYS A 112 3.37 6.30 8.48
CA LYS A 112 3.74 7.28 7.46
C LYS A 112 2.52 7.98 6.88
N ALA A 113 1.45 7.22 6.60
CA ALA A 113 0.21 7.79 6.11
C ALA A 113 -0.38 8.82 7.09
N LYS A 114 -0.37 8.50 8.39
CA LYS A 114 -0.85 9.41 9.43
C LYS A 114 -0.06 10.72 9.48
N VAL A 115 1.27 10.63 9.48
CA VAL A 115 2.15 11.82 9.50
C VAL A 115 1.93 12.70 8.28
N MET A 116 1.72 12.11 7.11
CA MET A 116 1.53 12.84 5.86
C MET A 116 0.09 13.33 5.64
N GLY A 117 -0.87 12.92 6.48
CA GLY A 117 -2.30 13.11 6.18
C GLY A 117 -2.74 12.37 4.91
N ALA A 118 -2.09 11.26 4.58
CA ALA A 118 -2.36 10.43 3.41
C ALA A 118 -3.45 9.39 3.68
N THR A 119 -3.98 8.80 2.61
CA THR A 119 -4.92 7.67 2.65
C THR A 119 -4.17 6.38 2.35
N VAL A 120 -4.38 5.33 3.15
CA VAL A 120 -3.84 4.00 2.86
C VAL A 120 -4.69 3.29 1.81
N VAL A 121 -4.06 2.63 0.86
CA VAL A 121 -4.73 1.84 -0.17
C VAL A 121 -4.33 0.39 0.01
N THR A 122 -5.30 -0.46 0.32
CA THR A 122 -5.11 -1.90 0.57
C THR A 122 -6.34 -2.68 0.10
N HIS A 123 -6.15 -3.94 -0.29
CA HIS A 123 -7.24 -4.87 -0.55
C HIS A 123 -7.73 -5.64 0.69
N GLU A 124 -7.20 -5.34 1.86
CA GLU A 124 -7.72 -5.88 3.11
C GLU A 124 -9.09 -5.29 3.48
N VAL A 125 -9.86 -6.05 4.27
CA VAL A 125 -11.21 -5.66 4.70
C VAL A 125 -11.23 -5.50 6.21
N PHE A 126 -11.94 -4.46 6.68
CA PHE A 126 -12.21 -4.26 8.10
C PHE A 126 -12.96 -5.46 8.69
N ASP A 127 -12.48 -5.99 9.81
CA ASP A 127 -13.17 -7.03 10.56
C ASP A 127 -12.95 -6.81 12.06
N GLY A 128 -13.97 -6.32 12.76
CA GLY A 128 -13.90 -6.03 14.19
C GLY A 128 -13.85 -7.26 15.10
N TYR A 129 -14.05 -8.47 14.56
CA TYR A 129 -14.07 -9.71 15.31
C TYR A 129 -12.84 -10.60 15.06
N ILE A 130 -12.00 -10.23 14.09
CA ILE A 130 -10.81 -11.01 13.76
C ILE A 130 -9.78 -10.94 14.89
N LYS A 131 -9.26 -12.12 15.26
CA LYS A 131 -8.15 -12.25 16.22
C LYS A 131 -6.86 -12.78 15.60
N ARG A 132 -6.97 -13.48 14.46
CA ARG A 132 -5.86 -14.25 13.86
C ARG A 132 -4.94 -13.44 12.94
N LYS A 133 -5.31 -12.20 12.65
CA LYS A 133 -4.58 -11.22 11.83
C LYS A 133 -4.91 -9.84 12.36
N VAL A 134 -4.03 -8.87 12.17
CA VAL A 134 -4.29 -7.45 12.41
C VAL A 134 -4.55 -6.79 11.05
N PRO A 135 -5.81 -6.53 10.64
CA PRO A 135 -6.06 -5.92 9.35
C PRO A 135 -5.64 -4.45 9.32
N ILE A 136 -5.04 -4.01 8.21
CA ILE A 136 -4.70 -2.60 7.99
C ILE A 136 -5.92 -1.69 8.23
N PRO A 137 -7.14 -1.97 7.68
CA PRO A 137 -8.30 -1.11 7.91
C PRO A 137 -8.72 -0.99 9.38
N ASN A 138 -8.49 -2.02 10.21
CA ASN A 138 -8.79 -1.95 11.64
C ASN A 138 -7.92 -0.90 12.33
N VAL A 139 -6.62 -0.94 12.06
CA VAL A 139 -5.65 -0.01 12.65
C VAL A 139 -5.83 1.39 12.07
N CYS A 140 -6.02 1.53 10.76
CA CYS A 140 -6.34 2.81 10.11
C CYS A 140 -7.54 3.50 10.79
N LYS A 141 -8.63 2.77 11.01
CA LYS A 141 -9.83 3.29 11.71
C LYS A 141 -9.51 3.77 13.14
N GLN A 142 -8.73 3.00 13.90
CA GLN A 142 -8.35 3.34 15.26
C GLN A 142 -7.48 4.61 15.33
N PHE A 143 -6.64 4.83 14.32
CA PHE A 143 -5.69 5.95 14.28
C PHE A 143 -6.19 7.16 13.48
N GLY A 144 -7.40 7.09 12.92
CA GLY A 144 -7.99 8.16 12.11
C GLY A 144 -7.36 8.31 10.72
N VAL A 145 -6.74 7.26 10.20
CA VAL A 145 -6.13 7.22 8.87
C VAL A 145 -7.19 6.75 7.86
N PRO A 146 -7.51 7.52 6.81
CA PRO A 146 -8.43 7.06 5.78
C PRO A 146 -7.88 5.83 5.05
N CYS A 147 -8.76 4.92 4.65
CA CYS A 147 -8.41 3.68 3.98
C CYS A 147 -9.42 3.39 2.86
N LEU A 148 -8.95 2.92 1.70
CA LEU A 148 -9.80 2.53 0.56
C LEU A 148 -9.11 1.47 -0.31
N ASP A 149 -9.83 0.89 -1.28
CA ASP A 149 -9.28 -0.10 -2.21
C ASP A 149 -8.82 0.53 -3.54
N THR A 150 -8.18 -0.28 -4.39
CA THR A 150 -7.71 0.14 -5.72
C THR A 150 -8.82 0.73 -6.60
N PHE A 151 -10.04 0.18 -6.57
CA PHE A 151 -11.12 0.66 -7.42
C PHE A 151 -11.64 2.02 -6.95
N ASP A 152 -11.73 2.24 -5.65
CA ASP A 152 -12.07 3.53 -5.08
C ASP A 152 -10.99 4.58 -5.37
N LEU A 153 -9.71 4.19 -5.33
CA LEU A 153 -8.60 5.06 -5.74
C LEU A 153 -8.76 5.47 -7.22
N LEU A 154 -8.95 4.51 -8.11
CA LEU A 154 -9.09 4.76 -9.55
C LEU A 154 -10.29 5.67 -9.84
N ARG A 155 -11.44 5.44 -9.19
CA ARG A 155 -12.61 6.32 -9.30
C ARG A 155 -12.31 7.74 -8.82
N LYS A 156 -11.64 7.90 -7.68
CA LYS A 156 -11.25 9.22 -7.13
C LYS A 156 -10.27 9.96 -8.03
N GLN A 157 -9.40 9.22 -8.72
CA GLN A 157 -8.43 9.76 -9.68
C GLN A 157 -8.98 9.89 -11.09
N MET A 158 -10.25 9.54 -11.31
CA MET A 158 -10.90 9.56 -12.63
C MET A 158 -10.09 8.79 -13.69
N ALA A 159 -9.43 7.71 -13.26
CA ALA A 159 -8.61 6.89 -14.13
C ALA A 159 -9.49 6.15 -15.15
N SER A 160 -9.01 6.04 -16.38
CA SER A 160 -9.66 5.30 -17.46
C SER A 160 -8.62 4.61 -18.32
N PHE A 161 -8.78 3.30 -18.51
CA PHE A 161 -7.91 2.49 -19.35
C PHE A 161 -8.68 2.12 -20.63
N VAL A 162 -8.32 2.76 -21.74
CA VAL A 162 -9.02 2.60 -23.02
C VAL A 162 -8.21 1.66 -23.91
N LEU A 163 -8.89 0.71 -24.55
CA LEU A 163 -8.26 -0.18 -25.53
C LEU A 163 -7.75 0.67 -26.70
N GLU A 164 -6.49 0.47 -27.08
CA GLU A 164 -5.96 1.10 -28.29
C GLU A 164 -6.77 0.67 -29.51
N SER A 165 -6.90 1.55 -30.50
CA SER A 165 -7.53 1.18 -31.76
C SER A 165 -6.67 0.14 -32.47
N VAL A 166 -7.05 -1.13 -32.33
CA VAL A 166 -6.45 -2.22 -33.08
C VAL A 166 -7.31 -2.44 -34.33
N ASP A 167 -6.75 -2.15 -35.51
CA ASP A 167 -7.33 -2.65 -36.75
C ASP A 167 -7.20 -4.19 -36.72
N MET A 168 -8.31 -4.88 -36.45
CA MET A 168 -8.39 -6.34 -36.47
C MET A 168 -8.66 -6.88 -37.87
#